data_AF-A0A6C2TX03-F1
#
_entry.id   AF-A0A6C2TX03-F1
#
_cell.length_a   1.000
_cell.length_b   1.000
_cell.length_c   1.000
_cell.angle_alpha   90.00
_cell.angle_beta   90.00
_cell.angle_gamma   90.00
#
_symmetry.space_group_name_H-M   'P 1'
#
loop_
_entity.id
_entity.type
_entity.pdbx_description
1 polymer ?
#
loop_
_entity_poly.entity_id
_entity_poly.type
_entity_poly.pdbx_seq_one_letter_code
_entity_poly.pdbx_strand_id
1 'polypeptide(L)'
;MLYFGFPAEQLKHELFSEEGTVIQFGVPPCQIDLLNQISGVEYANAAAHTIFAKYGDVRIRVIGREDLLLNKSSTDRLKDKVDVDEIKRSEST
;
A
#
# COMPACT_ATOMS: atom_id res chain seq x y z
N MET A 1 20.21 17.81 -7.50
CA MET A 1 18.79 17.51 -7.19
C MET A 1 18.51 16.12 -7.75
N LEU A 2 18.16 15.14 -6.91
CA LEU A 2 17.94 13.75 -7.37
C LEU A 2 16.73 13.69 -8.32
N TYR A 3 16.99 13.66 -9.62
CA TYR A 3 16.05 13.24 -10.66
C TYR A 3 16.00 11.71 -10.69
N PHE A 4 15.34 11.07 -9.72
CA PHE A 4 15.20 9.61 -9.78
C PHE A 4 13.94 9.26 -10.58
N GLY A 5 14.10 9.03 -11.88
CA GLY A 5 13.17 8.27 -12.73
C GLY A 5 11.75 8.83 -12.93
N PHE A 6 11.49 10.08 -12.55
CA PHE A 6 10.12 10.61 -12.53
C PHE A 6 10.02 12.02 -13.14
N PRO A 7 9.68 12.15 -14.43
CA PRO A 7 9.55 13.44 -15.08
C PRO A 7 8.29 14.16 -14.59
N ALA A 8 8.47 15.22 -13.80
CA ALA A 8 7.38 16.01 -13.21
C ALA A 8 6.36 16.54 -14.25
N GLU A 9 6.80 16.75 -15.50
CA GLU A 9 5.95 17.18 -16.61
C GLU A 9 4.87 16.15 -16.99
N GLN A 10 5.04 14.88 -16.60
CA GLN A 10 4.07 13.81 -16.83
C GLN A 10 3.07 13.67 -15.67
N LEU A 11 3.26 14.39 -14.55
CA LEU A 11 2.38 14.37 -13.39
C LEU A 11 1.21 15.34 -13.55
N LYS A 12 0.24 14.96 -14.37
CA LYS A 12 -1.02 15.71 -14.44
C LYS A 12 -1.85 15.46 -13.17
N HIS A 13 -2.61 16.46 -12.75
CA HIS A 13 -3.43 16.41 -11.54
C HIS A 13 -4.44 15.25 -11.55
N GLU A 14 -4.94 14.90 -12.72
CA GLU A 14 -5.92 13.84 -12.94
C GLU A 14 -5.39 12.47 -12.47
N LEU A 15 -4.07 12.21 -12.61
CA LEU A 15 -3.44 10.96 -12.17
C LEU A 15 -3.61 10.70 -10.66
N PHE A 16 -3.76 11.76 -9.86
CA PHE A 16 -3.95 11.64 -8.41
C PHE A 16 -5.42 11.68 -8.00
N SER A 17 -6.30 12.18 -8.89
CA SER A 17 -7.70 12.45 -8.58
C SER A 17 -8.66 11.36 -9.07
N GLU A 18 -8.27 10.61 -10.11
CA GLU A 18 -9.07 9.51 -10.64
C GLU A 18 -8.91 8.26 -9.78
N GLU A 19 -9.98 7.87 -9.07
CA GLU A 19 -9.99 6.68 -8.21
C GLU A 19 -9.60 5.40 -8.97
N GLY A 20 -8.79 4.56 -8.33
CA GLY A 20 -8.29 3.31 -8.93
C GLY A 20 -7.02 3.49 -9.77
N THR A 21 -6.44 4.70 -9.80
CA THR A 21 -5.20 4.97 -10.51
C THR A 21 -3.99 4.39 -9.78
N VAL A 22 -3.14 3.72 -10.54
CA VAL A 22 -1.83 3.21 -10.10
C VAL A 22 -0.74 3.97 -10.84
N ILE A 23 0.12 4.65 -10.08
CA ILE A 23 1.27 5.39 -10.60
C ILE A 23 2.54 4.66 -10.18
N GLN A 24 3.31 4.18 -11.15
CA GLN A 24 4.56 3.46 -10.92
C GLN A 24 5.75 4.35 -11.28
N PHE A 25 6.79 4.36 -10.45
CA PHE A 25 7.99 5.15 -10.68
C PHE A 25 9.28 4.48 -10.22
N GLY A 26 10.36 4.85 -10.90
CA GLY A 26 11.66 4.19 -10.75
C GLY A 26 11.75 2.90 -11.58
N VAL A 27 12.82 2.15 -11.32
CA VAL A 27 13.12 0.89 -12.01
C VAL A 27 13.61 -0.14 -10.99
N PRO A 28 13.34 -1.44 -11.18
CA PRO A 28 13.82 -2.47 -10.26
C PRO A 28 15.33 -2.38 -9.99
N PRO A 29 15.79 -2.59 -8.74
CA PRO A 29 15.00 -2.94 -7.54
C PRO A 29 14.38 -1.73 -6.83
N CYS A 30 14.65 -0.50 -7.28
CA CYS A 30 14.18 0.75 -6.68
C CYS A 30 12.96 1.29 -7.43
N GLN A 31 11.86 0.54 -7.35
CA GLN A 31 10.56 0.90 -7.93
C GLN A 31 9.54 1.13 -6.81
N ILE A 32 8.66 2.11 -7.01
CA ILE A 32 7.59 2.49 -6.09
C ILE A 32 6.28 2.52 -6.86
N ASP A 33 5.25 1.91 -6.28
CA ASP A 33 3.87 2.00 -6.74
C ASP A 33 3.07 2.89 -5.79
N LEU A 34 2.38 3.89 -6.35
CA LEU A 34 1.44 4.74 -5.65
C LEU A 34 0.03 4.42 -6.13
N LEU A 35 -0.78 3.92 -5.20
CA LEU A 35 -2.17 3.58 -5.43
C LEU A 35 -3.04 4.55 -4.64
N ASN A 36 -4.08 5.11 -5.26
CA ASN A 36 -5.04 5.97 -4.56
C ASN A 36 -6.30 5.23 -4.08
N GLN A 37 -6.39 3.93 -4.39
CA GLN A 37 -7.44 3.03 -3.92
C GLN A 37 -6.82 1.65 -3.68
N ILE A 38 -7.32 0.96 -2.66
CA ILE A 38 -6.98 -0.44 -2.38
C ILE A 38 -8.27 -1.25 -2.23
N SER A 39 -8.23 -2.53 -2.59
CA SER A 39 -9.42 -3.40 -2.52
C SER A 39 -9.93 -3.54 -1.08
N GLY A 40 -11.24 -3.46 -0.90
CA GLY A 40 -11.91 -3.79 0.36
C GLY A 40 -11.73 -2.80 1.51
N VAL A 41 -10.94 -1.73 1.35
CA VAL A 41 -10.65 -0.78 2.44
C VAL A 41 -10.72 0.66 1.96
N GLU A 42 -11.61 1.43 2.57
CA GLU A 42 -11.71 2.87 2.39
C GLU A 42 -10.55 3.62 3.05
N TYR A 43 -10.02 4.65 2.38
CA TYR A 43 -8.88 5.41 2.89
C TYR A 43 -9.14 6.01 4.28
N ALA A 44 -10.34 6.54 4.53
CA ALA A 44 -10.70 7.13 5.82
C ALA A 44 -10.58 6.13 6.97
N ASN A 45 -10.95 4.86 6.73
CA ASN A 45 -10.85 3.79 7.73
C ASN A 45 -9.38 3.40 7.94
N ALA A 46 -8.65 3.15 6.85
CA ALA A 46 -7.23 2.81 6.93
C ALA A 46 -6.40 3.90 7.62
N ALA A 47 -6.71 5.17 7.36
CA ALA A 47 -6.04 6.32 7.97
C ALA A 47 -6.33 6.40 9.47
N ALA A 48 -7.56 6.11 9.90
CA ALA A 48 -7.95 6.11 11.31
C ALA A 48 -7.29 4.96 12.10
N HIS A 49 -7.09 3.80 11.49
CA HIS A 49 -6.48 2.62 12.12
C HIS A 49 -5.00 2.43 11.78
N THR A 50 -4.37 3.45 11.19
CA THR A 50 -2.95 3.40 10.85
C THR A 50 -2.09 3.20 12.11
N ILE A 51 -1.09 2.33 12.00
CA ILE A 51 -0.08 2.11 13.04
C ILE A 51 1.27 2.69 12.61
N PHE A 52 2.07 3.09 13.60
CA PHE A 52 3.45 3.48 13.36
C PHE A 52 4.38 2.27 13.51
N ALA A 53 5.18 2.01 12.49
CA ALA A 53 6.21 0.98 12.49
C ALA A 53 7.60 1.60 12.31
N LYS A 54 8.63 0.86 12.69
CA LYS A 54 10.03 1.24 12.44
C LYS A 54 10.56 0.38 11.28
N TYR A 55 11.08 1.03 10.25
CA TYR A 55 11.79 0.38 9.15
C TYR A 55 13.22 0.92 9.10
N GLY A 56 14.18 0.11 9.58
CA GLY A 56 15.53 0.58 9.86
C GLY A 56 15.50 1.67 10.94
N ASP A 57 15.91 2.88 10.59
CA ASP A 57 15.86 4.07 11.46
C ASP A 57 14.71 5.04 11.14
N VAL A 58 13.85 4.68 10.17
CA VAL A 58 12.74 5.52 9.74
C VAL A 58 11.45 5.06 10.41
N ARG A 59 10.70 6.03 10.97
CA ARG A 59 9.34 5.81 11.45
C ARG A 59 8.37 5.96 10.28
N ILE A 60 7.63 4.90 9.97
CA ILE A 60 6.67 4.84 8.87
C ILE A 60 5.25 4.61 9.39
N ARG A 61 4.27 4.94 8.55
CA ARG A 61 2.85 4.63 8.76
C ARG A 61 2.49 3.43 7.90
N VAL A 62 1.82 2.44 8.49
CA VAL A 62 1.29 1.28 7.77
C VAL A 62 -0.16 1.06 8.20
N ILE A 63 -0.97 0.47 7.32
CA ILE A 63 -2.36 0.16 7.63
C ILE A 63 -2.46 -0.80 8.81
N GLY A 64 -3.56 -0.70 9.56
CA GLY A 64 -3.84 -1.58 10.69
C GLY A 64 -3.97 -3.04 10.25
N ARG A 65 -3.80 -3.96 11.20
CA ARG A 65 -3.84 -5.40 10.93
C ARG A 65 -5.20 -5.85 10.36
N GLU A 66 -6.29 -5.36 10.95
CA GLU A 66 -7.65 -5.72 10.52
C GLU A 66 -7.92 -5.24 9.09
N ASP A 67 -7.53 -4.01 8.78
CA ASP A 67 -7.63 -3.45 7.42
C ASP A 67 -6.73 -4.21 6.43
N LEU A 68 -5.53 -4.64 6.84
CA LEU A 68 -4.64 -5.46 6.00
C LEU A 68 -5.28 -6.81 5.67
N LEU A 69 -5.91 -7.46 6.65
CA LEU A 69 -6.62 -8.72 6.44
C LEU A 69 -7.82 -8.54 5.50
N LEU A 70 -8.60 -7.49 5.72
CA LEU A 70 -9.74 -7.14 4.86
C LEU A 70 -9.27 -6.91 3.42
N ASN A 71 -8.23 -6.10 3.23
CA ASN A 71 -7.65 -5.83 1.93
C ASN A 71 -7.22 -7.12 1.21
N LYS A 72 -6.40 -7.95 1.86
CA LYS A 72 -5.90 -9.19 1.25
C LYS A 72 -7.01 -10.18 0.91
N SER A 73 -7.99 -10.32 1.81
CA SER A 73 -9.15 -11.20 1.59
C SER A 73 -10.08 -10.73 0.46
N SER A 74 -10.01 -9.44 0.09
CA SER A 74 -10.81 -8.84 -0.98
C SER A 74 -10.15 -8.96 -2.36
N THR A 75 -9.04 -9.69 -2.47
CA THR A 75 -8.33 -9.93 -3.74
C THR A 75 -8.39 -11.41 -4.14
N ASP A 76 -8.33 -11.68 -5.44
CA ASP A 76 -8.26 -13.05 -5.96
C ASP A 76 -6.84 -13.64 -6.01
N ARG A 77 -5.84 -12.90 -5.54
CA ARG A 77 -4.44 -13.33 -5.61
C ARG A 77 -4.19 -14.47 -4.63
N LEU A 78 -3.77 -15.63 -5.15
CA LEU A 78 -3.50 -16.82 -4.33
C LEU A 78 -2.53 -16.55 -3.18
N LYS A 79 -1.51 -15.71 -3.41
CA LYS A 79 -0.57 -15.30 -2.37
C LYS A 79 -1.26 -14.56 -1.23
N ASP A 80 -2.22 -13.68 -1.52
CA ASP A 80 -2.92 -12.93 -0.46
C ASP A 80 -3.79 -13.85 0.41
N LYS A 81 -4.33 -14.93 -0.16
CA LYS A 81 -5.04 -15.96 0.62
C LYS A 81 -4.12 -16.67 1.62
N VAL A 82 -2.91 -17.04 1.17
CA VAL A 82 -1.89 -17.62 2.05
C VAL A 82 -1.46 -16.63 3.12
N ASP A 83 -1.19 -15.37 2.75
CA ASP A 83 -0.80 -14.32 3.69
C ASP A 83 -1.88 -14.10 4.78
N VAL A 84 -3.16 -14.13 4.42
CA VAL A 84 -4.29 -14.02 5.39
C VAL A 84 -4.24 -15.14 6.41
N ASP A 85 -4.01 -16.38 5.98
CA ASP A 85 -3.94 -17.53 6.87
C ASP A 85 -2.71 -17.44 7.81
N GLU A 86 -1.58 -16.97 7.32
CA GLU A 86 -0.37 -16.75 8.13
C GLU A 86 -0.59 -15.66 9.18
N ILE A 87 -1.14 -14.51 8.79
CA ILE A 87 -1.42 -13.38 9.69
C ILE A 87 -2.40 -13.80 10.80
N LYS A 88 -3.39 -14.65 10.50
CA LYS A 88 -4.33 -15.18 11.50
C LYS A 88 -3.66 -16.13 12.49
N ARG A 89 -2.70 -16.95 12.04
CA ARG A 89 -1.99 -17.89 12.92
C ARG A 89 -1.08 -17.19 13.92
N SER A 90 -0.44 -16.09 13.53
CA SER A 90 0.47 -15.35 14.41
C SER A 90 -0.21 -14.66 15.61
N GLU A 91 -1.55 -14.71 15.73
CA GLU A 91 -2.30 -14.23 16.91
C GLU A 91 -2.46 -15.26 18.02
N SER A 92 -2.19 -16.55 17.76
CA SER A 92 -2.37 -17.62 18.76
C SER A 92 -1.12 -17.88 19.61
N THR A 93 -0.23 -16.89 19.77
CA THR A 93 0.98 -16.99 20.61
C THR A 93 1.21 -15.66 21.32
#